data_AF-A0A5E4BUD4-F1
#
_entry.id   AF-A0A5E4BUD4-F1
#
_cell.length_a   1.000
_cell.length_b   1.000
_cell.length_c   1.000
_cell.angle_alpha   90.00
_cell.angle_beta   90.00
_cell.angle_gamma   90.00
#
_symmetry.space_group_name_H-M   'P 1'
#
loop_
_entity.id
_entity.type
_entity.pdbx_description
1 polymer ?
#
loop_
_entity_poly.entity_id
_entity_poly.type
_entity_poly.pdbx_seq_one_letter_code
_entity_poly.pdbx_strand_id
1 'polypeptide(L)'
;MFKQQCLPKWYSRYQYNNRRASGMKIFSNCSMYEYGNFISNFEAPCLQDLSYLQPLYKNKPVCGNGILESNEECDCGNEEEFQFKKCCNFKTCKLKGSVKCGSGPCCTSKCEFSVAGTPCRKSTDQECDFTEYCNGTSSHCVPDTYALNGYLCKFGTAYCYNGQCRTTDNQCAKIFGK
;
A
#
# COMPACT_ATOMS: atom_id res chain seq x y z
N MET A 1 -36.05 -4.70 13.91
CA MET A 1 -34.61 -4.45 13.77
C MET A 1 -34.40 -3.45 12.65
N PHE A 2 -34.23 -2.16 12.97
CA PHE A 2 -34.23 -1.08 11.97
C PHE A 2 -32.84 -0.93 11.35
N LYS A 3 -32.70 -1.22 10.05
CA LYS A 3 -31.55 -0.76 9.26
C LYS A 3 -31.71 0.74 9.03
N GLN A 4 -30.79 1.56 9.56
CA GLN A 4 -30.71 2.96 9.17
C GLN A 4 -30.12 3.06 7.76
N GLN A 5 -30.98 3.28 6.76
CA GLN A 5 -30.52 3.75 5.45
C GLN A 5 -30.15 5.23 5.56
N CYS A 6 -28.90 5.55 5.24
CA CYS A 6 -28.47 6.93 5.05
C CYS A 6 -29.11 7.46 3.77
N LEU A 7 -30.10 8.35 3.90
CA LEU A 7 -30.80 8.94 2.76
C LEU A 7 -30.04 10.18 2.24
N PRO A 8 -29.89 10.35 0.91
CA PRO A 8 -29.20 11.50 0.33
C PRO A 8 -30.05 12.77 0.43
N LYS A 9 -29.96 13.48 1.56
CA LYS A 9 -30.65 14.76 1.77
C LYS A 9 -29.83 15.93 1.25
N TRP A 10 -30.09 16.29 -0.01
CA TRP A 10 -29.80 17.63 -0.52
C TRP A 10 -30.78 18.64 0.09
N TYR A 11 -30.34 19.46 1.05
CA TYR A 11 -30.99 20.74 1.35
C TYR A 11 -30.06 21.68 2.14
N SER A 12 -29.79 22.85 1.57
CA SER A 12 -29.08 23.93 2.26
C SER A 12 -29.95 24.60 3.32
N ARG A 13 -29.37 24.93 4.48
CA ARG A 13 -29.86 26.03 5.32
C ARG A 13 -28.72 26.67 6.11
N TYR A 14 -28.25 27.81 5.62
CA TYR A 14 -27.43 28.74 6.38
C TYR A 14 -28.28 29.57 7.36
N GLN A 15 -27.54 30.12 8.35
CA GLN A 15 -27.91 31.18 9.30
C GLN A 15 -28.95 30.79 10.38
N TYR A 16 -28.89 31.28 11.61
CA TYR A 16 -27.91 32.17 12.28
C TYR A 16 -27.81 31.80 13.77
N ASN A 17 -26.60 31.78 14.37
CA ASN A 17 -26.41 32.19 15.77
C ASN A 17 -24.93 32.33 16.19
N ASN A 18 -24.61 33.43 16.87
CA ASN A 18 -23.24 33.85 17.17
C ASN A 18 -22.74 33.24 18.50
N ARG A 19 -22.52 31.92 18.51
CA ARG A 19 -21.78 31.23 19.58
C ARG A 19 -20.53 30.59 18.96
N ARG A 20 -19.38 30.73 19.62
CA ARG A 20 -18.17 29.94 19.30
C ARG A 20 -18.44 28.47 19.62
N ALA A 21 -19.02 27.74 18.69
CA ALA A 21 -19.06 26.28 18.75
C ALA A 21 -17.62 25.76 18.71
N SER A 22 -17.26 24.83 19.59
CA SER A 22 -15.91 24.22 19.64
C SER A 22 -15.54 23.37 18.40
N GLY A 23 -16.45 23.32 17.41
CA GLY A 23 -16.51 22.33 16.35
C GLY A 23 -16.96 20.97 16.88
N MET A 24 -17.79 20.25 16.13
CA MET A 24 -17.90 18.81 16.36
C MET A 24 -16.59 18.15 15.92
N LYS A 25 -15.96 17.38 16.81
CA LYS A 25 -14.67 16.70 16.56
C LYS A 25 -14.82 15.28 16.03
N ILE A 26 -16.06 14.81 15.86
CA ILE A 26 -16.41 13.42 15.54
C ILE A 26 -17.46 13.45 14.41
N PHE A 27 -17.24 12.64 13.38
CA PHE A 27 -18.17 12.48 12.27
C PHE A 27 -19.38 11.61 12.67
N SER A 28 -20.52 11.79 11.99
CA SER A 28 -21.66 10.89 12.16
C SER A 28 -21.40 9.53 11.53
N ASN A 29 -22.08 8.47 12.00
CA ASN A 29 -21.95 7.13 11.41
C ASN A 29 -22.31 7.11 9.91
N CYS A 30 -23.30 7.89 9.47
CA CYS A 30 -23.58 8.03 8.03
C CYS A 30 -22.43 8.72 7.29
N SER A 31 -21.83 9.78 7.85
CA SER A 31 -20.67 10.44 7.25
C SER A 31 -19.47 9.49 7.09
N MET A 32 -19.22 8.63 8.08
CA MET A 32 -18.17 7.61 8.02
C MET A 32 -18.49 6.50 7.01
N TYR A 33 -19.76 6.08 6.92
CA TYR A 33 -20.21 5.08 5.95
C TYR A 33 -20.11 5.57 4.50
N GLU A 34 -20.60 6.78 4.21
CA GLU A 34 -20.48 7.40 2.89
C GLU A 34 -19.02 7.65 2.51
N TYR A 35 -18.17 8.07 3.45
CA TYR A 35 -16.72 8.21 3.22
C TYR A 35 -16.06 6.86 2.89
N GLY A 36 -16.40 5.79 3.64
CA GLY A 36 -15.93 4.43 3.37
C GLY A 36 -16.32 3.94 1.98
N ASN A 37 -17.58 4.14 1.58
CA ASN A 37 -18.06 3.81 0.23
C ASN A 37 -17.35 4.65 -0.84
N PHE A 38 -17.14 5.95 -0.60
CA PHE A 38 -16.45 6.84 -1.54
C PHE A 38 -15.02 6.37 -1.80
N ILE A 39 -14.23 6.17 -0.74
CA ILE A 39 -12.83 5.71 -0.87
C ILE A 39 -12.71 4.29 -1.44
N SER A 40 -13.69 3.42 -1.21
CA SER A 40 -13.67 2.03 -1.70
C SER A 40 -14.11 1.88 -3.16
N ASN A 41 -15.07 2.69 -3.62
CA ASN A 41 -15.67 2.55 -4.95
C ASN A 41 -15.12 3.56 -5.97
N PHE A 42 -14.77 4.77 -5.51
CA PHE A 42 -14.12 5.78 -6.33
C PHE A 42 -12.66 5.87 -5.90
N GLU A 43 -11.77 5.30 -6.71
CA GLU A 43 -10.35 5.60 -6.61
C GLU A 43 -10.19 7.12 -6.65
N ALA A 44 -9.72 7.69 -5.53
CA ALA A 44 -9.61 9.13 -5.33
C ALA A 44 -8.14 9.53 -5.42
N PRO A 45 -7.52 9.52 -6.62
CA PRO A 45 -6.07 9.62 -6.76
C PRO A 45 -5.50 10.90 -6.15
N CYS A 46 -6.22 12.04 -6.19
CA CYS A 46 -5.78 13.29 -5.57
C CYS A 46 -5.88 13.33 -4.03
N LEU A 47 -6.58 12.37 -3.40
CA LEU A 47 -6.61 12.19 -1.93
C LEU A 47 -5.73 11.03 -1.47
N GLN A 48 -5.38 10.11 -2.37
CA GLN A 48 -4.38 9.08 -2.15
C GLN A 48 -2.95 9.59 -2.43
N ASP A 49 -2.80 10.54 -3.35
CA ASP A 49 -1.54 11.22 -3.65
C ASP A 49 -1.19 12.23 -2.56
N LEU A 50 -0.63 11.67 -1.49
CA LEU A 50 -0.09 12.41 -0.35
C LEU A 50 1.27 13.07 -0.66
N SER A 51 1.79 13.02 -1.90
CA SER A 51 3.12 13.55 -2.23
C SER A 51 3.24 15.07 -2.04
N TYR A 52 2.16 15.82 -2.27
CA TYR A 52 2.11 17.28 -2.09
C TYR A 52 1.80 17.73 -0.67
N LEU A 53 1.10 16.90 0.11
CA LEU A 53 1.02 17.10 1.56
C LEU A 53 2.25 16.46 2.18
N GLN A 54 3.42 17.10 2.11
CA GLN A 54 4.52 16.76 3.02
C GLN A 54 4.09 17.07 4.45
N PRO A 55 3.72 16.07 5.27
CA PRO A 55 3.40 16.32 6.65
C PRO A 55 4.76 16.34 7.34
N LEU A 56 5.15 17.46 7.94
CA LEU A 56 6.36 17.56 8.78
C LEU A 56 6.40 16.57 9.97
N TYR A 57 5.40 15.69 10.06
CA TYR A 57 5.23 14.61 11.03
C TYR A 57 5.39 13.18 10.45
N LYS A 58 5.33 12.96 9.12
CA LYS A 58 5.39 11.59 8.54
C LYS A 58 6.79 11.04 8.28
N ASN A 59 7.84 11.87 8.30
CA ASN A 59 9.22 11.44 8.03
C ASN A 59 9.97 11.00 9.31
N LYS A 60 9.25 10.41 10.27
CA LYS A 60 9.87 9.77 11.44
C LYS A 60 9.74 8.26 11.26
N PRO A 61 10.85 7.52 11.12
CA PRO A 61 10.84 6.06 11.10
C PRO A 61 9.97 5.46 12.21
N VAL A 62 9.07 4.54 11.86
CA VAL A 62 8.13 3.91 12.79
C VAL A 62 8.44 2.43 12.91
N CYS A 63 9.48 2.13 13.68
CA CYS A 63 9.88 0.77 14.00
C CYS A 63 8.72 -0.12 14.44
N GLY A 64 8.59 -1.26 13.75
CA GLY A 64 7.56 -2.28 13.92
C GLY A 64 6.41 -2.16 12.91
N ASN A 65 6.58 -1.41 11.81
CA ASN A 65 5.59 -1.26 10.74
C ASN A 65 5.83 -2.20 9.53
N GLY A 66 6.95 -2.95 9.53
CA GLY A 66 7.36 -3.86 8.45
C GLY A 66 8.03 -3.19 7.23
N ILE A 67 8.28 -1.88 7.29
CA ILE A 67 8.90 -1.07 6.23
C ILE A 67 10.27 -0.63 6.74
N LEU A 68 11.35 -0.98 6.04
CA LEU A 68 12.67 -0.52 6.44
C LEU A 68 12.84 0.97 6.15
N GLU A 69 12.89 1.79 7.20
CA GLU A 69 13.06 3.24 7.08
C GLU A 69 14.50 3.70 7.40
N SER A 70 14.82 4.96 7.10
CA SER A 70 16.19 5.48 6.95
C SER A 70 17.02 5.64 8.23
N ASN A 71 16.67 4.95 9.33
CA ASN A 71 17.51 4.80 10.54
C ASN A 71 17.54 3.36 11.09
N GLU A 72 16.94 2.42 10.36
CA GLU A 72 16.69 1.04 10.80
C GLU A 72 17.60 0.06 10.04
N GLU A 73 17.92 -1.07 10.66
CA GLU A 73 18.70 -2.14 10.04
C GLU A 73 17.84 -3.35 9.66
N CYS A 74 16.66 -3.44 10.26
CA CYS A 74 15.59 -4.39 9.97
C CYS A 74 14.30 -3.85 10.57
N ASP A 75 13.17 -4.09 9.91
CA ASP A 75 11.84 -3.97 10.53
C ASP A 75 11.09 -5.27 10.25
N CYS A 76 10.91 -6.07 11.30
CA CYS A 76 10.20 -7.35 11.27
C CYS A 76 8.78 -7.23 11.82
N GLY A 77 8.13 -6.08 11.66
CA GLY A 77 6.79 -5.83 12.15
C GLY A 77 6.69 -5.95 13.67
N ASN A 78 5.59 -6.54 14.13
CA ASN A 78 5.28 -6.68 15.55
C ASN A 78 5.90 -7.94 16.19
N GLU A 79 5.64 -8.17 17.49
CA GLU A 79 6.22 -9.31 18.23
C GLU A 79 5.79 -10.71 17.70
N GLU A 80 4.71 -10.77 16.92
CA GLU A 80 4.13 -12.00 16.38
C GLU A 80 4.81 -12.47 15.08
N GLU A 81 5.69 -11.67 14.47
CA GLU A 81 6.36 -12.03 13.21
C GLU A 81 7.50 -13.05 13.44
N PHE A 82 7.10 -14.31 13.58
CA PHE A 82 7.95 -15.42 14.01
C PHE A 82 9.14 -15.72 13.10
N GLN A 83 9.10 -15.34 11.81
CA GLN A 83 10.15 -15.71 10.84
C GLN A 83 11.51 -15.06 11.15
N PHE A 84 11.51 -13.81 11.62
CA PHE A 84 12.72 -13.02 11.82
C PHE A 84 13.03 -12.70 13.29
N LYS A 85 12.32 -13.29 14.25
CA LYS A 85 12.50 -13.10 15.71
C LYS A 85 13.93 -13.37 16.21
N LYS A 86 14.72 -14.17 15.49
CA LYS A 86 16.15 -14.43 15.75
C LYS A 86 17.09 -13.37 15.14
N CYS A 87 16.66 -12.72 14.08
CA CYS A 87 17.45 -11.82 13.24
C CYS A 87 17.28 -10.35 13.62
N CYS A 88 16.05 -9.95 13.97
CA CYS A 88 15.69 -8.56 14.24
C CYS A 88 15.14 -8.37 15.65
N ASN A 89 15.37 -7.20 16.24
CA ASN A 89 14.72 -6.76 17.47
C ASN A 89 13.54 -5.81 17.14
N PHE A 90 12.32 -6.33 17.15
CA PHE A 90 11.08 -5.59 16.85
C PHE A 90 10.85 -4.31 17.69
N LYS A 91 11.53 -4.16 18.84
CA LYS A 91 11.41 -2.95 19.69
C LYS A 91 12.40 -1.84 19.31
N THR A 92 13.44 -2.15 18.53
CA THR A 92 14.53 -1.23 18.24
C THR A 92 14.91 -1.16 16.76
N CYS A 93 14.39 -2.06 15.93
CA CYS A 93 14.67 -2.16 14.50
C CYS A 93 16.18 -2.23 14.19
N LYS A 94 16.85 -3.06 15.00
CA LYS A 94 18.27 -3.38 14.96
C LYS A 94 18.50 -4.87 14.81
N LEU A 95 19.56 -5.22 14.08
CA LEU A 95 19.94 -6.61 13.88
C LEU A 95 20.46 -7.24 15.19
N LYS A 96 20.20 -8.53 15.36
CA LYS A 96 20.63 -9.30 16.53
C LYS A 96 21.99 -9.94 16.25
N GLY A 97 23.05 -9.29 16.74
CA GLY A 97 24.43 -9.74 16.50
C GLY A 97 24.85 -9.55 15.05
N SER A 98 25.80 -10.36 14.58
CA SER A 98 26.44 -10.21 13.26
C SER A 98 25.70 -10.95 12.13
N VAL A 99 24.38 -10.77 12.03
CA VAL A 99 23.56 -11.32 10.95
C VAL A 99 23.53 -10.37 9.73
N LYS A 100 23.19 -10.87 8.53
CA LYS A 100 23.19 -10.06 7.30
C LYS A 100 21.88 -9.33 7.03
N CYS A 101 20.76 -9.88 7.50
CA CYS A 101 19.44 -9.29 7.33
C CYS A 101 18.48 -9.74 8.44
N GLY A 102 17.37 -9.01 8.60
CA GLY A 102 16.33 -9.35 9.57
C GLY A 102 14.91 -8.97 9.15
N SER A 103 14.70 -8.58 7.89
CA SER A 103 13.40 -8.28 7.29
C SER A 103 13.50 -8.30 5.76
N GLY A 104 12.38 -8.22 5.06
CA GLY A 104 12.31 -8.10 3.60
C GLY A 104 12.24 -9.44 2.84
N PRO A 105 11.72 -9.44 1.60
CA PRO A 105 11.40 -10.66 0.85
C PRO A 105 12.64 -11.43 0.37
N CYS A 106 13.82 -10.81 0.37
CA CYS A 106 15.10 -11.46 0.07
C CYS A 106 15.93 -11.77 1.32
N CYS A 107 15.30 -11.79 2.51
CA CYS A 107 15.92 -12.32 3.73
C CYS A 107 15.37 -13.71 4.06
N THR A 108 16.25 -14.66 4.34
CA THR A 108 15.87 -16.01 4.79
C THR A 108 15.65 -16.04 6.30
N SER A 109 14.89 -17.04 6.80
CA SER A 109 14.71 -17.30 8.24
C SER A 109 16.00 -17.69 8.99
N LYS A 110 17.13 -17.81 8.28
CA LYS A 110 18.48 -17.98 8.83
C LYS A 110 19.26 -16.66 8.95
N CYS A 111 18.61 -15.52 8.70
CA CYS A 111 19.21 -14.17 8.74
C CYS A 111 20.30 -13.93 7.67
N GLU A 112 20.20 -14.67 6.57
CA GLU A 112 21.08 -14.65 5.39
C GLU A 112 20.30 -14.17 4.16
N PHE A 113 20.96 -13.51 3.22
CA PHE A 113 20.33 -13.10 1.96
C PHE A 113 19.90 -14.32 1.13
N SER A 114 18.73 -14.22 0.50
CA SER A 114 18.23 -15.21 -0.46
C SER A 114 19.14 -15.28 -1.68
N VAL A 115 19.38 -16.48 -2.19
CA VAL A 115 20.26 -16.74 -3.34
C VAL A 115 19.79 -15.94 -4.57
N ALA A 116 20.74 -15.44 -5.36
CA ALA A 116 20.43 -14.73 -6.60
C ALA A 116 19.52 -15.57 -7.51
N GLY A 117 18.48 -14.96 -8.08
CA GLY A 117 17.47 -15.67 -8.86
C GLY A 117 16.32 -16.30 -8.05
N THR A 118 16.26 -16.08 -6.73
CA THR A 118 15.06 -16.40 -5.93
C THR A 118 13.95 -15.38 -6.24
N PRO A 119 12.72 -15.78 -6.66
CA PRO A 119 11.64 -14.82 -6.92
C PRO A 119 11.21 -14.08 -5.64
N CYS A 120 11.10 -12.76 -5.69
CA CYS A 120 10.71 -11.91 -4.55
C CYS A 120 9.46 -11.05 -4.79
N ARG A 121 9.13 -10.73 -6.04
CA ARG A 121 7.80 -10.22 -6.44
C ARG A 121 7.32 -11.03 -7.65
N LYS A 122 6.07 -11.49 -7.63
CA LYS A 122 5.46 -12.16 -8.78
C LYS A 122 4.77 -11.13 -9.67
N SER A 123 4.91 -11.30 -10.98
CA SER A 123 4.11 -10.59 -11.99
C SER A 123 2.62 -10.64 -11.64
N THR A 124 1.98 -9.48 -11.68
CA THR A 124 0.53 -9.29 -11.53
C THR A 124 -0.22 -9.37 -12.87
N ASP A 125 0.47 -9.13 -13.99
CA ASP A 125 -0.02 -9.24 -15.36
C ASP A 125 1.08 -9.85 -16.24
N GLN A 126 0.89 -11.08 -16.74
CA GLN A 126 1.94 -11.81 -17.45
C GLN A 126 2.37 -11.19 -18.79
N GLU A 127 1.60 -10.25 -19.35
CA GLU A 127 1.94 -9.57 -20.60
C GLU A 127 2.63 -8.23 -20.34
N CYS A 128 2.33 -7.59 -19.21
CA CYS A 128 2.73 -6.21 -18.93
C CYS A 128 3.62 -6.02 -17.70
N ASP A 129 3.76 -7.01 -16.82
CA ASP A 129 4.43 -6.92 -15.52
C ASP A 129 5.46 -8.05 -15.38
N PHE A 130 6.67 -7.76 -14.90
CA PHE A 130 7.72 -8.77 -14.80
C PHE A 130 7.72 -9.47 -13.43
N THR A 131 8.60 -10.46 -13.27
CA THR A 131 8.84 -11.11 -11.98
C THR A 131 10.23 -10.72 -11.53
N GLU A 132 10.34 -10.14 -10.34
CA GLU A 132 11.61 -9.70 -9.78
C GLU A 132 12.23 -10.78 -8.91
N TYR A 133 13.55 -10.78 -8.92
CA TYR A 133 14.37 -11.78 -8.27
C TYR A 133 15.38 -11.12 -7.33
N CYS A 134 15.66 -11.80 -6.23
CA CYS A 134 16.72 -11.42 -5.32
C CYS A 134 18.07 -11.39 -6.06
N ASN A 135 18.92 -10.42 -5.71
CA ASN A 135 20.25 -10.24 -6.31
C ASN A 135 21.37 -10.99 -5.54
N GLY A 136 21.06 -11.62 -4.41
CA GLY A 136 22.04 -12.31 -3.56
C GLY A 136 22.83 -11.43 -2.59
N THR A 137 22.64 -10.11 -2.62
CA THR A 137 23.45 -9.13 -1.86
C THR A 137 22.63 -8.15 -1.02
N SER A 138 21.29 -8.20 -1.12
CA SER A 138 20.34 -7.36 -0.38
C SER A 138 19.17 -8.19 0.13
N SER A 139 18.55 -7.73 1.22
CA SER A 139 17.28 -8.24 1.75
C SER A 139 16.06 -7.65 1.04
N HIS A 140 16.24 -6.57 0.29
CA HIS A 140 15.22 -5.99 -0.56
C HIS A 140 15.12 -6.76 -1.88
N CYS A 141 13.90 -6.85 -2.41
CA CYS A 141 13.71 -7.18 -3.81
C CYS A 141 14.32 -6.07 -4.67
N VAL A 142 14.73 -6.39 -5.91
CA VAL A 142 15.10 -5.35 -6.89
C VAL A 142 13.87 -4.48 -7.20
N PRO A 143 14.04 -3.24 -7.70
CA PRO A 143 12.91 -2.37 -8.03
C PRO A 143 11.90 -3.04 -8.96
N ASP A 144 10.61 -2.76 -8.74
CA ASP A 144 9.50 -3.22 -9.58
C ASP A 144 9.68 -2.74 -11.03
N THR A 145 9.61 -3.67 -11.98
CA THR A 145 9.79 -3.42 -13.41
C THR A 145 8.67 -4.02 -14.23
N TYR A 146 8.25 -3.27 -15.25
CA TYR A 146 7.13 -3.62 -16.10
C TYR A 146 7.36 -3.17 -17.54
N ALA A 147 6.55 -3.70 -18.47
CA ALA A 147 6.60 -3.33 -19.87
C ALA A 147 6.27 -1.84 -20.07
N LEU A 148 7.01 -1.18 -20.96
CA LEU A 148 6.84 0.25 -21.24
C LEU A 148 5.39 0.60 -21.57
N ASN A 149 4.93 1.75 -21.09
CA ASN A 149 3.59 2.25 -21.39
C ASN A 149 3.41 2.39 -22.91
N GLY A 150 2.37 1.76 -23.46
CA GLY A 150 2.15 1.64 -24.90
C GLY A 150 2.70 0.36 -25.56
N TYR A 151 3.31 -0.56 -24.81
CA TYR A 151 3.62 -1.90 -25.32
C TYR A 151 2.33 -2.69 -25.61
N LEU A 152 2.29 -3.48 -26.68
CA LEU A 152 1.08 -4.22 -27.10
C LEU A 152 0.84 -5.45 -26.22
N CYS A 153 -0.42 -5.63 -25.80
CA CYS A 153 -0.91 -6.80 -25.07
C CYS A 153 -2.28 -7.27 -25.63
N LYS A 154 -2.79 -8.39 -25.12
CA LYS A 154 -4.01 -9.08 -25.58
C LYS A 154 -4.02 -9.25 -27.10
N PHE A 155 -2.98 -9.93 -27.61
CA PHE A 155 -2.80 -10.20 -29.04
C PHE A 155 -2.80 -8.93 -29.92
N GLY A 156 -2.37 -7.79 -29.37
CA GLY A 156 -2.32 -6.50 -30.08
C GLY A 156 -3.61 -5.68 -30.05
N THR A 157 -4.63 -6.11 -29.28
CA THR A 157 -5.90 -5.37 -29.13
C THR A 157 -5.88 -4.34 -28.01
N ALA A 158 -4.85 -4.36 -27.15
CA ALA A 158 -4.73 -3.48 -25.99
C ALA A 158 -3.27 -3.05 -25.75
N TYR A 159 -3.08 -2.16 -24.79
CA TYR A 159 -1.78 -1.59 -24.45
C TYR A 159 -1.48 -1.72 -22.94
N CYS A 160 -0.22 -1.99 -22.62
CA CYS A 160 0.30 -1.93 -21.25
C CYS A 160 0.32 -0.48 -20.75
N TYR A 161 -0.14 -0.28 -19.51
CA TYR A 161 0.01 1.00 -18.81
C TYR A 161 0.15 0.78 -17.30
N ASN A 162 1.30 1.14 -16.74
CA ASN A 162 1.71 0.92 -15.35
C ASN A 162 1.52 -0.56 -14.95
N GLY A 163 2.24 -1.46 -15.62
CA GLY A 163 2.23 -2.91 -15.33
C GLY A 163 0.93 -3.66 -15.61
N GLN A 164 -0.07 -3.05 -16.24
CA GLN A 164 -1.36 -3.71 -16.49
C GLN A 164 -1.81 -3.55 -17.94
N CYS A 165 -2.33 -4.63 -18.53
CA CYS A 165 -2.95 -4.60 -19.84
C CYS A 165 -4.32 -3.93 -19.80
N ARG A 166 -4.44 -2.77 -20.46
CA ARG A 166 -5.66 -1.93 -20.45
C ARG A 166 -6.63 -2.35 -21.57
N THR A 167 -7.51 -3.32 -21.27
CA THR A 167 -8.69 -3.61 -22.11
C THR A 167 -9.90 -2.80 -21.68
N THR A 168 -10.84 -2.58 -22.61
CA THR A 168 -12.18 -2.06 -22.30
C THR A 168 -12.91 -2.94 -21.31
N ASP A 169 -12.79 -4.26 -21.46
CA ASP A 169 -13.51 -5.23 -20.64
C ASP A 169 -13.04 -5.19 -19.18
N ASN A 170 -11.73 -5.05 -18.95
CA ASN A 170 -11.16 -4.89 -17.60
C ASN A 170 -11.61 -3.57 -16.96
N GLN A 171 -11.72 -2.48 -17.74
CA GLN A 171 -12.23 -1.19 -17.25
C GLN A 171 -13.72 -1.29 -16.89
N CYS A 172 -14.54 -1.85 -17.78
CA CYS A 172 -15.96 -2.08 -17.51
C CYS A 172 -16.17 -2.99 -16.29
N ALA A 173 -15.43 -4.10 -16.17
CA ALA A 173 -15.52 -5.00 -15.03
C ALA A 173 -15.11 -4.34 -13.70
N LYS A 174 -14.17 -3.39 -13.73
CA LYS A 174 -13.75 -2.61 -12.57
C LYS A 174 -14.81 -1.59 -12.12
N ILE A 175 -15.54 -0.99 -13.06
CA ILE A 175 -16.55 0.06 -12.79
C ILE A 175 -17.93 -0.54 -12.46
N PHE A 176 -18.34 -1.57 -13.19
CA PHE A 176 -19.70 -2.11 -13.17
C PHE A 176 -19.83 -3.50 -12.51
N GLY A 177 -18.70 -4.17 -12.22
CA GLY A 177 -18.68 -5.56 -11.79
C GLY A 177 -18.64 -6.56 -12.96
N LYS A 178 -18.62 -7.84 -12.63
CA LYS A 178 -18.73 -8.96 -13.60
C LYS A 178 -20.18 -9.37 -13.83
#